data_AF-A0A8I3WNG5-F1
#
_entry.id   AF-A0A8I3WNG5-F1
#
_cell.length_a   1.000
_cell.length_b   1.000
_cell.length_c   1.000
_cell.angle_alpha   90.00
_cell.angle_beta   90.00
_cell.angle_gamma   90.00
#
_symmetry.space_group_name_H-M   'P 1'
#
loop_
_entity.id
_entity.type
_entity.pdbx_description
1 polymer ?
#
loop_
_entity_poly.entity_id
_entity_poly.type
_entity_poly.pdbx_seq_one_letter_code
_entity_poly.pdbx_strand_id
1 'polypeptide(L)'
;MKGLYQAAGRILVTLGSLSVCSGVTAFFPVFSYKPWFAGWSVRIACPVWNGALAITTGVLLLLAYRAWTQRHLWEATFTFVILSIMGCPLHFAIALESALLGPYCFYSFSGIAGTNYLGYAVAFPYQYAKFPIACVDPPHYEEYHLTLQALDLCLSFALLCTSLTVFIKLSARLIQHGHINSGPD
;
A
#
# COMPACT_ATOMS: atom_id res chain seq x y z
N MET A 1 -0.41 -10.21 27.27
CA MET A 1 0.16 -9.15 26.41
C MET A 1 1.23 -9.64 25.44
N LYS A 2 2.10 -10.61 25.82
CA LYS A 2 3.18 -11.12 24.96
C LYS A 2 2.72 -11.67 23.60
N GLY A 3 1.64 -12.46 23.56
CA GLY A 3 1.11 -13.01 22.30
C GLY A 3 0.56 -11.99 21.30
N LEU A 4 0.16 -10.78 21.76
CA LEU A 4 -0.44 -9.76 20.90
C LEU A 4 0.59 -9.18 19.93
N TYR A 5 1.80 -8.85 20.39
CA TYR A 5 2.85 -8.28 19.55
C TYR A 5 3.34 -9.29 18.50
N GLN A 6 3.45 -10.56 18.88
CA GLN A 6 3.81 -11.63 17.97
C GLN A 6 2.72 -11.85 16.90
N ALA A 7 1.45 -11.86 17.29
CA ALA A 7 0.34 -11.96 16.35
C ALA A 7 0.27 -10.75 15.41
N ALA A 8 0.33 -9.53 15.95
CA ALA A 8 0.31 -8.30 15.17
C ALA A 8 1.49 -8.21 14.18
N GLY A 9 2.69 -8.61 14.62
CA GLY A 9 3.87 -8.66 13.75
C GLY A 9 3.69 -9.63 12.58
N ARG A 10 3.15 -10.82 12.84
CA ARG A 10 2.81 -11.79 11.76
C ARG A 10 1.76 -11.23 10.81
N ILE A 11 0.69 -10.63 11.34
CA ILE A 11 -0.39 -10.05 10.55
C ILE A 11 0.13 -8.92 9.65
N LEU A 12 0.97 -8.03 10.18
CA LEU A 12 1.59 -6.94 9.41
C LEU A 12 2.47 -7.47 8.27
N VAL A 13 3.27 -8.51 8.51
CA VAL A 13 4.07 -9.15 7.45
C VAL A 13 3.18 -9.77 6.39
N THR A 14 2.13 -10.49 6.78
CA THR A 14 1.23 -11.15 5.82
C THR A 14 0.44 -10.16 4.98
N LEU A 15 -0.16 -9.14 5.61
CA LEU A 15 -0.92 -8.11 4.91
C LEU A 15 0.00 -7.24 4.04
N GLY A 16 1.19 -6.89 4.54
CA GLY A 16 2.18 -6.15 3.78
C GLY A 16 2.66 -6.93 2.56
N SER A 17 2.89 -8.24 2.69
CA SER A 17 3.27 -9.11 1.56
C SER A 17 2.17 -9.17 0.50
N LEU A 18 0.90 -9.33 0.92
CA LEU A 18 -0.25 -9.29 0.01
C LEU A 18 -0.36 -7.95 -0.71
N SER A 19 -0.12 -6.84 -0.01
CA SER A 19 -0.13 -5.48 -0.57
C SER A 19 0.97 -5.28 -1.62
N VAL A 20 2.17 -5.80 -1.37
CA VAL A 20 3.26 -5.77 -2.35
C VAL A 20 2.90 -6.61 -3.58
N CYS A 21 2.41 -7.83 -3.38
CA CYS A 21 1.98 -8.69 -4.49
C CYS A 21 0.90 -8.02 -5.34
N SER A 22 -0.12 -7.44 -4.70
CA SER A 22 -1.20 -6.70 -5.35
C SER A 22 -0.66 -5.52 -6.17
N GLY A 23 0.21 -4.70 -5.58
CA GLY A 23 0.84 -3.58 -6.28
C GLY A 23 1.71 -4.00 -7.47
N VAL A 24 2.43 -5.13 -7.37
CA VAL A 24 3.20 -5.69 -8.51
C VAL A 24 2.27 -6.16 -9.62
N THR A 25 1.16 -6.82 -9.29
CA THR A 25 0.15 -7.25 -10.27
C THR A 25 -0.62 -6.09 -10.89
N ALA A 26 -0.74 -4.96 -10.18
CA ALA A 26 -1.28 -3.71 -10.73
C ALA A 26 -0.30 -3.03 -11.69
N PHE A 27 1.00 -3.11 -11.40
CA PHE A 27 2.05 -2.50 -12.22
C PHE A 27 2.30 -3.27 -13.53
N PHE A 28 2.16 -4.59 -13.50
CA PHE A 28 2.27 -5.47 -14.67
C PHE A 28 0.94 -6.18 -14.93
N PRO A 29 -0.10 -5.47 -15.42
CA PRO A 29 -1.34 -6.12 -15.77
C PRO A 29 -1.07 -7.22 -16.82
N VAL A 30 -1.36 -8.47 -16.46
CA VAL A 30 -1.19 -9.65 -17.32
C VAL A 30 0.27 -9.88 -17.78
N PHE A 31 1.27 -9.46 -16.99
CA PHE A 31 2.70 -9.56 -17.34
C PHE A 31 3.07 -8.94 -18.71
N SER A 32 2.25 -8.02 -19.21
CA SER A 32 2.54 -7.32 -20.46
C SER A 32 3.61 -6.26 -20.17
N TYR A 33 4.82 -6.47 -20.69
CA TYR A 33 5.93 -5.54 -20.50
C TYR A 33 5.66 -4.21 -21.22
N LYS A 34 5.15 -3.21 -20.47
CA LYS A 34 4.94 -1.84 -20.95
C LYS A 34 5.92 -0.86 -20.25
N PRO A 35 7.18 -0.78 -20.70
CA PRO A 35 8.25 -0.09 -19.98
C PRO A 35 8.05 1.43 -19.81
N TRP A 36 7.22 2.09 -20.63
CA TRP A 36 7.00 3.53 -20.55
C TRP A 36 5.83 3.92 -19.62
N PHE A 37 5.19 2.96 -18.93
CA PHE A 37 4.31 3.24 -17.77
C PHE A 37 5.08 3.70 -16.52
N ALA A 38 6.43 3.70 -16.58
CA ALA A 38 7.32 4.14 -15.50
C ALA A 38 7.04 5.57 -14.99
N GLY A 39 6.41 6.45 -15.79
CA GLY A 39 6.02 7.81 -15.34
C GLY A 39 4.87 7.84 -14.33
N TRP A 40 3.97 6.85 -14.35
CA TRP A 40 2.88 6.67 -13.39
C TRP A 40 3.30 5.89 -12.12
N SER A 41 4.56 5.42 -12.10
CA SER A 41 5.15 4.55 -11.07
C SER A 41 5.14 5.13 -9.66
N VAL A 42 4.99 6.45 -9.49
CA VAL A 42 5.00 7.07 -8.15
C VAL A 42 3.65 6.95 -7.44
N ARG A 43 2.53 6.91 -8.18
CA ARG A 43 1.17 6.80 -7.59
C ARG A 43 0.69 5.35 -7.50
N ILE A 44 1.02 4.51 -8.49
CA ILE A 44 0.67 3.07 -8.50
C ILE A 44 1.60 2.25 -7.61
N ALA A 45 2.78 2.76 -7.22
CA ALA A 45 3.63 2.09 -6.21
C ALA A 45 3.14 2.27 -4.76
N CYS A 46 1.99 2.91 -4.53
CA CYS A 46 1.48 3.11 -3.16
C CYS A 46 1.22 1.79 -2.41
N PRO A 47 0.57 0.76 -3.00
CA PRO A 47 0.44 -0.56 -2.37
C PRO A 47 1.80 -1.22 -2.10
N VAL A 48 2.80 -0.97 -2.96
CA VAL A 48 4.16 -1.52 -2.84
C VAL A 48 4.92 -0.86 -1.69
N TRP A 49 4.94 0.48 -1.63
CA TRP A 49 5.65 1.21 -0.58
C TRP A 49 4.99 1.04 0.77
N ASN A 50 3.65 1.12 0.84
CA ASN A 50 2.95 0.90 2.10
C ASN A 50 3.03 -0.57 2.55
N GLY A 51 2.96 -1.51 1.60
CA GLY A 51 3.21 -2.93 1.87
C GLY A 51 4.62 -3.18 2.41
N ALA A 52 5.64 -2.55 1.83
CA ALA A 52 7.02 -2.62 2.31
C ALA A 52 7.15 -2.04 3.74
N LEU A 53 6.55 -0.88 4.02
CA LEU A 53 6.50 -0.29 5.36
C LEU A 53 5.82 -1.24 6.37
N ALA A 54 4.74 -1.90 5.98
CA ALA A 54 4.06 -2.88 6.83
C ALA A 54 4.93 -4.11 7.11
N ILE A 55 5.64 -4.62 6.10
CA ILE A 55 6.59 -5.74 6.27
C ILE A 55 7.73 -5.33 7.21
N THR A 56 8.37 -4.18 6.99
CA THR A 56 9.47 -3.71 7.85
C THR A 56 8.98 -3.52 9.28
N THR A 57 7.79 -2.94 9.47
CA THR A 57 7.17 -2.77 10.78
C THR A 57 6.91 -4.12 11.46
N GLY A 58 6.34 -5.09 10.74
CA GLY A 58 6.04 -6.41 11.27
C GLY A 58 7.30 -7.20 11.64
N VAL A 59 8.35 -7.14 10.81
CA VAL A 59 9.65 -7.75 11.09
C VAL A 59 10.31 -7.10 12.30
N LEU A 60 10.36 -5.77 12.36
CA LEU A 60 10.92 -5.04 13.50
C LEU A 60 10.17 -5.36 14.79
N LEU A 61 8.84 -5.47 14.75
CA LEU A 61 8.03 -5.84 15.90
C LEU A 61 8.32 -7.28 16.36
N LEU A 62 8.50 -8.23 15.44
CA LEU A 62 8.87 -9.61 15.75
C LEU A 62 10.30 -9.70 16.32
N LEU A 63 11.23 -8.91 15.79
CA LEU A 63 12.60 -8.82 16.29
C LEU A 63 12.64 -8.15 17.67
N ALA A 64 11.91 -7.06 17.88
CA ALA A 64 11.76 -6.39 19.18
C ALA A 64 11.14 -7.33 20.23
N TYR A 65 10.18 -8.17 19.80
CA TYR A 65 9.61 -9.20 20.65
C TYR A 65 10.64 -10.29 21.02
N ARG A 66 11.49 -10.72 20.09
CA ARG A 66 12.51 -11.76 20.33
C ARG A 66 13.70 -11.23 21.13
N ALA A 67 14.16 -10.01 20.82
CA ALA A 67 15.28 -9.32 21.44
C ALA A 67 14.75 -8.22 22.37
N TRP A 68 14.01 -8.65 23.39
CA TRP A 68 13.21 -7.82 24.31
C TRP A 68 13.96 -6.70 25.02
N THR A 69 15.29 -6.73 25.03
CA THR A 69 16.18 -5.76 25.70
C THR A 69 16.63 -4.60 24.81
N GLN A 70 16.49 -4.71 23.48
CA GLN A 70 17.05 -3.72 22.54
C GLN A 70 16.09 -2.55 22.32
N ARG A 71 16.37 -1.42 23.00
CA ARG A 71 15.58 -0.18 22.92
C ARG A 71 15.41 0.34 21.49
N HIS A 72 16.46 0.27 20.68
CA HIS A 72 16.46 0.78 19.31
C HIS A 72 15.44 0.05 18.40
N LEU A 73 15.18 -1.25 18.63
CA LEU A 73 14.18 -2.00 17.85
C LEU A 73 12.76 -1.54 18.15
N TRP A 74 12.46 -1.23 19.41
CA TRP A 74 11.14 -0.71 19.80
C TRP A 74 10.91 0.71 19.28
N GLU A 75 11.92 1.58 19.31
CA GLU A 75 11.84 2.94 18.76
C GLU A 75 11.72 2.93 17.23
N ALA A 76 12.50 2.07 16.55
CA ALA A 76 12.34 1.84 15.11
C ALA A 76 10.94 1.32 14.79
N THR A 77 10.44 0.33 15.52
CA THR A 77 9.07 -0.18 15.33
C THR A 77 8.04 0.94 15.49
N PHE A 78 8.18 1.79 16.51
CA PHE A 78 7.26 2.90 16.76
C PHE A 78 7.24 3.91 15.62
N THR A 79 8.41 4.29 15.10
CA THR A 79 8.52 5.22 13.96
C THR A 79 7.95 4.64 12.67
N PHE A 80 8.26 3.38 12.35
CA PHE A 80 7.71 2.72 11.16
C PHE A 80 6.20 2.47 11.24
N VAL A 81 5.65 2.20 12.43
CA VAL A 81 4.20 2.15 12.66
C VAL A 81 3.55 3.50 12.32
N ILE A 82 4.13 4.63 12.72
CA ILE A 82 3.62 5.97 12.39
C ILE A 82 3.64 6.19 10.88
N LEU A 83 4.73 5.84 10.21
CA LEU A 83 4.84 5.95 8.75
C LEU A 83 3.79 5.08 8.04
N SER A 84 3.54 3.86 8.53
CA SER A 84 2.49 2.99 7.98
C SER A 84 1.09 3.58 8.20
N ILE A 85 0.81 4.16 9.38
CA ILE A 85 -0.47 4.86 9.65
C ILE A 85 -0.67 6.04 8.69
N MET A 86 0.38 6.80 8.39
CA MET A 86 0.31 7.92 7.44
C MET A 86 0.15 7.42 5.99
N GLY A 87 0.77 6.29 5.64
CA GLY A 87 0.72 5.71 4.31
C GLY A 87 -0.62 5.03 3.98
N CYS A 88 -1.30 4.44 4.98
CA CYS A 88 -2.55 3.71 4.75
C CYS A 88 -3.71 4.57 4.19
N PRO A 89 -3.98 5.80 4.66
CA PRO A 89 -4.98 6.68 4.07
C PRO A 89 -4.68 7.05 2.62
N LEU A 90 -3.39 7.25 2.29
CA LEU A 90 -2.98 7.52 0.91
C LEU A 90 -3.22 6.28 0.03
N HIS A 91 -2.85 5.10 0.52
CA HIS A 91 -3.11 3.82 -0.15
C HIS A 91 -4.61 3.62 -0.37
N PHE A 92 -5.44 3.90 0.63
CA PHE A 92 -6.90 3.81 0.54
C PHE A 92 -7.50 4.84 -0.43
N ALA A 93 -7.02 6.08 -0.45
CA ALA A 93 -7.53 7.11 -1.35
C ALA A 93 -7.23 6.78 -2.81
N ILE A 94 -6.01 6.34 -3.11
CA ILE A 94 -5.62 5.88 -4.45
C ILE A 94 -6.42 4.61 -4.82
N ALA A 95 -6.57 3.71 -3.84
CA ALA A 95 -7.62 2.71 -3.66
C ALA A 95 -8.96 3.08 -4.31
N LEU A 96 -9.61 4.05 -3.69
CA LEU A 96 -10.95 4.47 -4.00
C LEU A 96 -11.04 5.21 -5.35
N GLU A 97 -10.10 6.12 -5.61
CA GLU A 97 -10.05 6.89 -6.85
C GLU A 97 -9.94 5.96 -8.07
N SER A 98 -9.02 4.99 -8.06
CA SER A 98 -8.89 4.09 -9.22
C SER A 98 -10.11 3.16 -9.35
N ALA A 99 -10.81 2.83 -8.26
CA ALA A 99 -12.04 2.03 -8.34
C ALA A 99 -13.19 2.82 -8.99
N LEU A 100 -13.32 4.11 -8.65
CA LEU A 100 -14.33 5.00 -9.20
C LEU A 100 -14.04 5.41 -10.66
N LEU A 101 -12.76 5.52 -11.02
CA LEU A 101 -12.33 5.85 -12.38
C LEU A 101 -12.37 4.63 -13.33
N GLY A 102 -12.30 3.39 -12.86
CA GLY A 102 -12.40 2.21 -13.74
C GLY A 102 -11.17 2.01 -14.66
N PRO A 103 -11.24 1.11 -15.66
CA PRO A 103 -10.08 0.69 -16.46
C PRO A 103 -9.53 1.78 -17.40
N TYR A 104 -8.21 1.75 -17.59
CA TYR A 104 -7.40 2.79 -18.26
C TYR A 104 -7.79 3.12 -19.72
N CYS A 105 -8.29 2.17 -20.53
CA CYS A 105 -8.65 2.47 -21.93
C CYS A 105 -9.94 3.29 -22.04
N PHE A 106 -10.91 3.15 -21.13
CA PHE A 106 -12.16 3.93 -21.18
C PHE A 106 -11.92 5.42 -20.87
N TYR A 107 -11.00 5.71 -19.96
CA TYR A 107 -10.64 7.09 -19.56
C TYR A 107 -9.68 7.80 -20.52
N SER A 108 -8.86 7.06 -21.26
CA SER A 108 -8.05 7.65 -22.33
C SER A 108 -8.90 8.21 -23.47
N PHE A 109 -10.11 7.66 -23.66
CA PHE A 109 -11.05 8.06 -24.70
C PHE A 109 -12.12 9.07 -24.25
N SER A 110 -12.54 9.06 -22.98
CA SER A 110 -13.66 9.92 -22.54
C SER A 110 -13.27 11.36 -22.24
N GLY A 111 -11.98 11.69 -22.07
CA GLY A 111 -11.56 13.05 -21.72
C GLY A 111 -12.05 13.53 -20.34
N ILE A 112 -12.57 12.62 -19.51
CA ILE A 112 -13.21 12.92 -18.21
C ILE A 112 -12.20 12.94 -17.04
N ALA A 113 -10.90 13.00 -17.31
CA ALA A 113 -9.94 13.45 -16.31
C ALA A 113 -9.68 14.95 -16.49
N GLY A 114 -10.61 15.77 -15.99
CA GLY A 114 -10.65 17.23 -16.06
C GLY A 114 -9.51 17.95 -15.33
N THR A 115 -8.26 17.57 -15.60
CA THR A 115 -7.10 18.41 -15.35
C THR A 115 -6.17 18.27 -16.55
N ASN A 116 -5.72 19.40 -17.12
CA ASN A 116 -4.80 19.45 -18.27
C ASN A 116 -3.53 18.59 -18.10
N TYR A 117 -3.24 18.12 -16.88
CA TYR A 117 -2.10 17.27 -16.56
C TYR A 117 -2.35 15.78 -16.83
N LEU A 118 -3.52 15.24 -16.46
CA LEU A 118 -3.81 13.82 -16.66
C LEU A 118 -4.11 13.51 -18.14
N GLY A 119 -4.79 14.43 -18.84
CA GLY A 119 -5.01 14.32 -20.29
C GLY A 119 -3.72 14.41 -21.12
N TYR A 120 -2.74 15.23 -20.69
CA TYR A 120 -1.44 15.34 -21.36
C TYR A 120 -0.58 14.08 -21.17
N ALA A 121 -0.58 13.50 -19.97
CA ALA A 121 0.15 12.28 -19.66
C ALA A 121 -0.38 11.04 -20.40
N VAL A 122 -1.67 11.05 -20.77
CA VAL A 122 -2.28 10.03 -21.63
C VAL A 122 -2.00 10.28 -23.11
N ALA A 123 -1.74 11.53 -23.52
CA ALA A 123 -1.47 11.90 -24.92
C ALA A 123 0.01 11.77 -25.32
N PHE A 124 0.93 11.79 -24.35
CA PHE A 124 2.37 11.76 -24.58
C PHE A 124 3.05 10.82 -23.58
N PRO A 125 3.79 9.78 -24.01
CA PRO A 125 4.23 9.45 -25.37
C PRO A 125 3.30 8.49 -26.13
N TYR A 126 2.26 7.96 -25.48
CA TYR A 126 1.34 7.03 -26.11
C TYR A 126 0.16 7.79 -26.69
N GLN A 127 0.00 7.78 -28.01
CA GLN A 127 -1.11 8.44 -28.69
C GLN A 127 -2.39 7.59 -28.61
N TYR A 128 -2.84 7.25 -27.40
CA TYR A 128 -4.03 6.42 -27.20
C TYR A 128 -5.27 7.04 -27.87
N ALA A 129 -5.35 8.38 -27.92
CA ALA A 129 -6.41 9.10 -28.63
C ALA A 129 -6.35 9.01 -30.17
N LYS A 130 -5.21 8.65 -30.78
CA LYS A 130 -5.07 8.53 -32.25
C LYS A 130 -5.29 7.12 -32.77
N PHE A 131 -5.14 6.09 -31.94
CA PHE A 131 -5.26 4.70 -32.36
C PHE A 131 -6.36 3.97 -31.55
N PRO A 132 -7.65 4.19 -31.87
CA PRO A 132 -8.77 3.51 -31.22
C PRO A 132 -8.71 1.98 -31.31
N ILE A 133 -7.99 1.45 -32.30
CA ILE A 133 -7.81 0.01 -32.50
C ILE A 133 -6.66 -0.56 -31.65
N ALA A 134 -5.77 0.29 -31.11
CA ALA A 134 -4.60 -0.14 -30.32
C ALA A 134 -4.87 -0.23 -28.80
N CYS A 135 -6.00 0.32 -28.31
CA CYS A 135 -6.44 0.21 -26.92
C CYS A 135 -7.51 -0.89 -26.81
N VAL A 136 -7.12 -2.14 -27.09
CA VAL A 136 -7.98 -3.29 -26.80
C VAL A 136 -7.60 -3.79 -25.42
N ASP A 137 -8.47 -3.54 -24.45
CA ASP A 137 -8.35 -4.17 -23.14
C ASP A 137 -8.54 -5.69 -23.29
N PRO A 138 -7.74 -6.50 -22.57
CA PRO A 138 -7.96 -7.94 -22.52
C PRO A 138 -9.40 -8.27 -22.07
N PRO A 139 -9.97 -9.40 -22.52
CA PRO A 139 -11.26 -9.85 -21.99
C PRO A 139 -11.18 -9.97 -20.45
N HIS A 140 -12.24 -9.51 -19.76
CA HIS A 140 -12.35 -9.44 -18.29
C HIS A 140 -11.39 -8.49 -17.56
N TYR A 141 -10.72 -7.56 -18.26
CA TYR A 141 -9.81 -6.60 -17.62
C TYR A 141 -10.50 -5.66 -16.62
N GLU A 142 -11.76 -5.29 -16.87
CA GLU A 142 -12.56 -4.45 -15.96
C GLU A 142 -12.82 -5.17 -14.62
N GLU A 143 -13.22 -6.44 -14.68
CA GLU A 143 -13.41 -7.29 -13.50
C GLU A 143 -12.10 -7.47 -12.74
N TYR A 144 -10.99 -7.72 -13.45
CA TYR A 144 -9.66 -7.82 -12.86
C TYR A 144 -9.24 -6.53 -12.15
N HIS A 145 -9.42 -5.37 -12.80
CA HIS A 145 -9.08 -4.08 -12.22
C HIS A 145 -9.93 -3.77 -10.97
N LEU A 146 -11.24 -4.00 -11.05
CA LEU A 146 -12.15 -3.76 -9.93
C LEU A 146 -11.85 -4.67 -8.74
N THR A 147 -11.58 -5.96 -8.99
CA THR A 147 -11.23 -6.92 -7.94
C THR A 147 -9.91 -6.60 -7.28
N LEU A 148 -8.90 -6.19 -8.05
CA LEU A 148 -7.61 -5.75 -7.52
C LEU A 148 -7.75 -4.51 -6.63
N GLN A 149 -8.53 -3.53 -7.07
CA GLN A 149 -8.72 -2.30 -6.33
C GLN A 149 -9.57 -2.48 -5.06
N ALA A 150 -10.57 -3.37 -5.11
CA ALA A 150 -11.33 -3.78 -3.93
C ALA A 150 -10.45 -4.50 -2.90
N LEU A 151 -9.51 -5.32 -3.37
CA LEU A 151 -8.51 -5.98 -2.54
C LEU A 151 -7.59 -4.95 -1.87
N ASP A 152 -7.09 -3.95 -2.61
CA ASP A 152 -6.23 -2.89 -2.07
C ASP A 152 -6.96 -1.98 -1.06
N LEU A 153 -8.25 -1.69 -1.28
CA LEU A 153 -9.11 -1.03 -0.29
C LEU A 153 -9.20 -1.84 1.02
N CYS A 154 -9.39 -3.15 0.91
CA CYS A 154 -9.46 -4.03 2.08
C CYS A 154 -8.11 -4.12 2.80
N LEU A 155 -7.01 -4.29 2.06
CA LEU A 155 -5.66 -4.37 2.62
C LEU A 155 -5.25 -3.07 3.30
N SER A 156 -5.47 -1.92 2.67
CA SER A 156 -5.15 -0.61 3.25
C SER A 156 -5.91 -0.36 4.55
N PHE A 157 -7.19 -0.72 4.62
CA PHE A 157 -7.99 -0.65 5.83
C PHE A 157 -7.47 -1.59 6.93
N ALA A 158 -7.22 -2.87 6.60
CA ALA A 158 -6.70 -3.85 7.54
C ALA A 158 -5.31 -3.46 8.09
N LEU A 159 -4.43 -2.93 7.24
CA LEU A 159 -3.13 -2.39 7.61
C LEU A 159 -3.26 -1.18 8.53
N LEU A 160 -4.21 -0.27 8.28
CA LEU A 160 -4.49 0.86 9.16
C LEU A 160 -4.94 0.40 10.55
N CYS A 161 -5.90 -0.52 10.62
CA CYS A 161 -6.42 -1.04 11.90
C CYS A 161 -5.34 -1.75 12.72
N THR A 162 -4.54 -2.59 12.07
CA THR A 162 -3.45 -3.32 12.74
C THR A 162 -2.35 -2.38 13.23
N SER A 163 -1.95 -1.42 12.39
CA SER A 163 -0.96 -0.41 12.76
C SER A 163 -1.44 0.50 13.90
N LEU A 164 -2.70 0.94 13.87
CA LEU A 164 -3.31 1.71 14.98
C LEU A 164 -3.33 0.91 16.28
N THR A 165 -3.64 -0.39 16.22
CA THR A 165 -3.64 -1.25 17.40
C THR A 165 -2.25 -1.33 18.03
N VAL A 166 -1.21 -1.52 17.21
CA VAL A 166 0.19 -1.54 17.68
C VAL A 166 0.58 -0.16 18.24
N PHE A 167 0.24 0.92 17.54
CA PHE A 167 0.51 2.28 17.98
C PHE A 167 -0.11 2.59 19.35
N ILE A 168 -1.41 2.34 19.53
CA ILE A 168 -2.11 2.59 20.80
C ILE A 168 -1.45 1.82 21.94
N LYS A 169 -1.05 0.56 21.70
CA LYS A 169 -0.39 -0.26 22.73
C LYS A 169 1.00 0.26 23.08
N LEU A 170 1.80 0.66 22.10
CA LEU A 170 3.13 1.24 22.34
C LEU A 170 3.03 2.60 23.02
N SER A 171 2.10 3.45 22.59
CA SER A 171 1.83 4.76 23.20
C SER A 171 1.34 4.63 24.64
N ALA A 172 0.42 3.70 24.92
CA ALA A 172 -0.05 3.42 26.28
C ALA A 172 1.11 2.97 27.18
N ARG A 173 2.00 2.12 26.67
CA ARG A 173 3.20 1.71 27.41
C ARG A 173 4.12 2.90 27.69
N LEU A 174 4.38 3.74 26.69
CA LEU A 174 5.22 4.92 26.80
C LEU A 174 4.69 5.90 27.86
N ILE A 175 3.37 6.13 27.89
CA ILE A 175 2.73 7.02 28.87
C ILE A 175 2.80 6.41 30.28
N GLN A 176 2.62 5.10 30.42
CA GLN A 176 2.58 4.43 31.72
C GLN A 176 3.97 4.25 32.35
N HIS A 177 4.99 3.91 31.56
CA HIS A 177 6.32 3.53 32.07
C HIS A 177 7.42 4.52 31.69
N GLY A 178 7.12 5.57 30.91
CA GLY A 178 8.12 6.53 30.42
C GLY A 178 9.06 5.99 29.33
N HIS A 179 8.98 4.69 29.00
CA HIS A 179 9.77 4.06 27.95
C HIS A 179 8.95 3.07 27.10
N ILE A 180 9.36 2.87 25.85
CA ILE A 180 8.72 1.92 24.91
C ILE A 180 9.26 0.48 25.13
N ASN A 181 10.47 0.36 25.68
CA ASN A 181 11.10 -0.93 25.97
C ASN A 181 10.28 -1.73 26.98
N SER A 182 10.47 -3.04 27.02
CA SER A 182 9.79 -3.91 27.97
C SER A 182 10.71 -4.70 28.89
N GLY A 183 12.03 -4.47 28.78
CA GLY A 183 12.97 -4.98 29.76
C GLY A 183 12.60 -4.52 31.18
N PRO A 184 12.79 -5.38 32.20
CA PRO A 184 12.82 -4.91 33.57
C PRO A 184 14.01 -3.95 33.73
N ASP A 185 13.79 -2.82 34.39
CA ASP A 185 14.86 -2.05 35.00
C ASP A 185 15.53 -2.84 36.14
#